data_AF-A0A916Y4H7-F1
#
_entry.id   AF-A0A916Y4H7-F1
#
_cell.length_a   1.000
_cell.length_b   1.000
_cell.length_c   1.000
_cell.angle_alpha   90.00
_cell.angle_beta   90.00
_cell.angle_gamma   90.00
#
_symmetry.space_group_name_H-M   'P 1'
#
loop_
_entity.id
_entity.type
_entity.pdbx_description
1 polymer ?
#
loop_
_entity_poly.entity_id
_entity_poly.type
_entity_poly.pdbx_seq_one_letter_code
_entity_poly.pdbx_strand_id
1 'polypeptide(L)'
;MFTLALCCTALAACDAATDAAQTGTEAPDTPQAPISPPPHVDPDALDAPAPEPLAVDLTRNEWKTAANHGECSPLVLTSDGGVPAEARRANFSGGWAVAFDTEEVRSAYGVAGPGIIDADRADGQASRLKNQWPHFVELSDLPQPAFAGYGLEGAKPYRDEVPDGVGDNSLAYIRVGGQACTYNVWSRLGRAHLEVLLQSLRLGATE
;
A
#
# COMPACT_ATOMS: atom_id res chain seq x y z
N MET A 1 -63.52 47.33 6.36
CA MET A 1 -63.07 46.01 5.90
C MET A 1 -61.60 46.11 5.58
N PHE A 2 -60.76 45.77 6.55
CA PHE A 2 -59.31 45.68 6.43
C PHE A 2 -58.96 44.20 6.35
N THR A 3 -58.24 43.78 5.30
CA THR A 3 -57.68 42.43 5.23
C THR A 3 -56.17 42.52 5.07
N LEU A 4 -55.52 41.85 6.01
CA LEU A 4 -54.10 41.55 6.19
C LEU A 4 -53.53 40.73 5.02
N ALA A 5 -52.25 40.90 4.70
CA ALA A 5 -51.22 39.88 5.01
C ALA A 5 -49.87 40.22 4.36
N LEU A 6 -48.86 40.38 5.22
CA LEU A 6 -47.43 40.42 4.93
C LEU A 6 -47.00 39.15 4.18
N CYS A 7 -46.25 39.28 3.09
CA CYS A 7 -45.51 38.17 2.49
C CYS A 7 -44.02 38.49 2.56
N CYS A 8 -43.26 37.66 3.27
CA CYS A 8 -41.83 37.79 3.48
C CYS A 8 -41.06 37.50 2.19
N THR A 9 -40.18 38.42 1.80
CA THR A 9 -39.17 38.20 0.75
C THR A 9 -37.96 37.49 1.34
N ALA A 10 -37.84 36.18 1.11
CA ALA A 10 -36.62 35.44 1.39
C ALA A 10 -35.64 35.59 0.21
N LEU A 11 -34.51 36.25 0.47
CA LEU A 11 -33.31 36.25 -0.37
C LEU A 11 -32.72 34.84 -0.37
N ALA A 12 -32.84 34.11 -1.48
CA ALA A 12 -32.03 32.92 -1.73
C ALA A 12 -30.88 33.35 -2.66
N ALA A 13 -29.70 33.52 -2.07
CA ALA A 13 -28.45 33.66 -2.77
C ALA A 13 -28.26 32.44 -3.70
N CYS A 14 -27.97 32.69 -4.97
CA CYS A 14 -27.38 31.68 -5.84
C CYS A 14 -25.92 31.52 -5.40
N ASP A 15 -25.69 30.71 -4.37
CA ASP A 15 -24.37 30.18 -4.13
C ASP A 15 -24.01 29.27 -5.31
N ALA A 16 -22.86 29.57 -5.91
CA ALA A 16 -22.22 28.77 -6.92
C ALA A 16 -22.25 27.30 -6.49
N ALA A 17 -22.67 26.42 -7.39
CA ALA A 17 -22.46 24.99 -7.23
C ALA A 17 -20.94 24.77 -7.15
N THR A 18 -20.44 24.70 -5.92
CA THR A 18 -19.09 24.24 -5.62
C THR A 18 -19.04 22.81 -6.12
N ASP A 19 -18.20 22.61 -7.13
CA ASP A 19 -17.82 21.33 -7.71
C ASP A 19 -17.72 20.29 -6.61
N ALA A 20 -18.68 19.36 -6.60
CA ALA A 20 -18.73 18.30 -5.62
C ALA A 20 -17.56 17.35 -5.93
N ALA A 21 -16.47 17.55 -5.20
CA ALA A 21 -15.63 16.48 -4.70
C ALA A 21 -15.36 15.34 -5.70
N GLN A 22 -14.36 15.53 -6.57
CA GLN A 22 -13.56 14.40 -7.06
C GLN A 22 -12.80 13.78 -5.88
N THR A 23 -13.50 13.04 -5.03
CA THR A 23 -12.88 12.11 -4.09
C THR A 23 -12.51 10.85 -4.87
N GLY A 24 -11.36 10.86 -5.55
CA GLY A 24 -10.77 9.72 -6.26
C GLY A 24 -10.49 8.54 -5.32
N THR A 25 -11.54 7.87 -4.84
CA THR A 25 -11.51 6.73 -3.92
C THR A 25 -11.91 5.45 -4.64
N GLU A 26 -12.43 5.54 -5.86
CA GLU A 26 -12.85 4.40 -6.65
C GLU A 26 -11.63 3.79 -7.34
N ALA A 27 -11.51 2.47 -7.24
CA ALA A 27 -10.45 1.72 -7.88
C ALA A 27 -10.86 1.43 -9.34
N PRO A 28 -9.91 1.13 -10.24
CA PRO A 28 -10.20 1.07 -11.67
C PRO A 28 -11.09 -0.13 -12.00
N ASP A 29 -12.02 0.05 -12.95
CA ASP A 29 -12.96 -0.99 -13.39
C ASP A 29 -12.34 -2.03 -14.35
N THR A 30 -11.13 -1.76 -14.86
CA THR A 30 -10.47 -2.60 -15.87
C THR A 30 -9.11 -3.07 -15.37
N PRO A 31 -8.77 -4.37 -15.49
CA PRO A 31 -7.44 -4.88 -15.20
C PRO A 31 -6.37 -4.13 -15.99
N GLN A 32 -5.39 -3.55 -15.29
CA GLN A 32 -4.16 -3.13 -15.96
C GLN A 32 -3.37 -4.37 -16.35
N ALA A 33 -2.94 -4.40 -17.62
CA ALA A 33 -2.22 -5.55 -18.16
C ALA A 33 -0.94 -5.79 -17.35
N PRO A 34 -0.63 -7.04 -16.96
CA PRO A 34 0.52 -7.35 -16.15
C PRO A 34 1.80 -6.97 -16.90
N ILE A 35 2.60 -6.10 -16.30
CA ILE A 35 4.00 -5.96 -16.69
C ILE A 35 4.76 -7.07 -15.98
N SER A 36 5.71 -7.67 -16.69
CA SER A 36 6.55 -8.73 -16.11
C SER A 36 7.18 -8.23 -14.82
N PRO A 37 7.21 -9.03 -13.75
CA PRO A 37 7.89 -8.63 -12.54
C PRO A 37 9.33 -8.22 -12.83
N PRO A 38 9.89 -7.28 -12.03
CA PRO A 38 11.30 -6.94 -12.14
C PRO A 38 12.12 -8.22 -12.04
N PRO A 39 13.20 -8.35 -12.84
CA PRO A 39 14.06 -9.51 -12.76
C PRO A 39 14.58 -9.65 -11.33
N HIS A 40 14.55 -10.88 -10.81
CA HIS A 40 15.17 -11.18 -9.52
C HIS A 40 16.64 -10.73 -9.56
N VAL A 41 17.02 -9.91 -8.57
CA VAL A 41 18.41 -9.53 -8.36
C VAL A 41 18.87 -10.32 -7.15
N ASP A 42 19.73 -11.31 -7.38
CA ASP A 42 20.42 -11.99 -6.30
C ASP A 42 21.16 -10.93 -5.47
N PRO A 43 20.86 -10.78 -4.16
CA PRO A 43 21.47 -9.74 -3.33
C PRO A 43 22.99 -9.92 -3.20
N ASP A 44 23.53 -11.10 -3.50
CA ASP A 44 24.97 -11.39 -3.52
C ASP A 44 25.62 -11.24 -4.91
N ALA A 45 24.85 -10.94 -5.97
CA ALA A 45 25.37 -10.75 -7.31
C ALA A 45 26.13 -9.41 -7.44
N LEU A 46 27.44 -9.50 -7.66
CA LEU A 46 28.36 -8.35 -7.68
C LEU A 46 28.21 -7.43 -8.91
N ASP A 47 27.57 -7.89 -9.99
CA ASP A 47 27.62 -7.25 -11.31
C ASP A 47 26.28 -6.64 -11.80
N ALA A 48 25.17 -6.83 -11.08
CA ALA A 48 23.88 -6.22 -11.45
C ALA A 48 23.73 -4.83 -10.77
N PRO A 49 23.37 -3.76 -11.50
CA PRO A 49 23.06 -2.50 -10.84
C PRO A 49 21.87 -2.69 -9.90
N ALA A 50 22.01 -2.26 -8.65
CA ALA A 50 20.92 -2.32 -7.69
C ALA A 50 19.72 -1.50 -8.20
N PRO A 51 18.49 -2.02 -8.09
CA PRO A 51 17.32 -1.32 -8.61
C PRO A 51 17.08 -0.02 -7.82
N GLU A 52 16.66 1.04 -8.52
CA GLU A 52 16.49 2.36 -7.92
C GLU A 52 15.27 2.41 -6.99
N PRO A 53 15.43 2.79 -5.71
CA PRO A 53 14.29 2.88 -4.79
C PRO A 53 13.35 4.04 -5.10
N LEU A 54 12.06 3.75 -5.07
CA LEU A 54 11.01 4.75 -5.22
C LEU A 54 10.81 5.55 -3.93
N ALA A 55 10.67 6.87 -4.08
CA ALA A 55 10.32 7.79 -2.98
C ALA A 55 11.19 7.61 -1.73
N VAL A 56 12.50 7.35 -1.90
CA VAL A 56 13.41 6.98 -0.81
C VAL A 56 13.44 8.00 0.32
N ASP A 57 13.51 9.29 -0.01
CA ASP A 57 13.61 10.35 1.00
C ASP A 57 12.29 10.56 1.74
N LEU A 58 11.17 10.46 1.02
CA LEU A 58 9.86 10.50 1.65
C LEU A 58 9.69 9.32 2.61
N THR A 59 10.00 8.11 2.16
CA THR A 59 9.91 6.89 2.99
C THR A 59 10.78 7.01 4.24
N ARG A 60 12.03 7.45 4.10
CA ARG A 60 12.95 7.69 5.20
C ARG A 60 12.39 8.71 6.19
N ASN A 61 11.86 9.82 5.69
CA ASN A 61 11.32 10.90 6.52
C ASN A 61 10.09 10.45 7.31
N GLU A 62 9.16 9.74 6.67
CA GLU A 62 7.98 9.19 7.35
C GLU A 62 8.37 8.13 8.39
N TRP A 63 9.26 7.22 8.01
CA TRP A 63 9.77 6.18 8.90
C TRP A 63 10.42 6.76 10.17
N LYS A 64 11.24 7.82 10.05
CA LYS A 64 11.88 8.49 11.20
C LYS A 64 10.87 9.03 12.22
N THR A 65 9.62 9.27 11.83
CA THR A 65 8.57 9.72 12.76
C THR A 65 7.88 8.58 13.52
N ALA A 66 8.03 7.33 13.06
CA ALA A 66 7.40 6.18 13.68
C ALA A 66 8.03 5.87 15.04
N ALA A 67 7.22 5.53 16.04
CA ALA A 67 7.73 5.25 17.39
C ALA A 67 8.70 4.06 17.44
N ASN A 68 8.57 3.12 16.50
CA ASN A 68 9.38 1.90 16.39
C ASN A 68 10.55 2.00 15.39
N HIS A 69 10.90 3.19 14.90
CA HIS A 69 11.97 3.33 13.90
C HIS A 69 13.33 2.80 14.40
N GLY A 70 13.59 2.78 15.71
CA GLY A 70 14.81 2.17 16.27
C GLY A 70 14.82 0.63 16.26
N GLU A 71 13.68 -0.02 16.03
CA GLU A 71 13.54 -1.49 16.04
C GLU A 71 13.29 -2.07 14.65
N CYS A 72 12.68 -1.29 13.76
CA CYS A 72 12.25 -1.70 12.42
C CYS A 72 12.89 -0.80 11.38
N SER A 73 13.60 -1.34 10.40
CA SER A 73 14.04 -0.61 9.22
C SER A 73 12.84 -0.32 8.29
N PRO A 74 12.88 0.74 7.47
CA PRO A 74 11.84 0.96 6.47
C PRO A 74 11.95 -0.09 5.34
N LEU A 75 10.85 -0.33 4.64
CA LEU A 75 10.86 -1.03 3.36
C LEU A 75 10.58 -0.03 2.24
N VAL A 76 11.23 -0.22 1.10
CA VAL A 76 11.04 0.60 -0.10
C VAL A 76 10.68 -0.28 -1.28
N LEU A 77 9.88 0.27 -2.20
CA LEU A 77 9.60 -0.33 -3.49
C LEU A 77 10.70 0.09 -4.47
N THR A 78 11.03 -0.79 -5.41
CA THR A 78 11.97 -0.48 -6.50
C THR A 78 11.35 -0.62 -7.88
N SER A 79 10.04 -0.87 -7.92
CA SER A 79 9.21 -0.89 -9.11
C SER A 79 7.84 -0.31 -8.79
N ASP A 80 7.29 0.44 -9.73
CA ASP A 80 5.93 0.95 -9.74
C ASP A 80 4.96 -0.02 -10.43
N GLY A 81 5.39 -1.27 -10.69
CA GLY A 81 4.61 -2.23 -11.48
C GLY A 81 4.37 -1.77 -12.92
N GLY A 82 5.14 -0.79 -13.39
CA GLY A 82 5.00 -0.07 -14.65
C GLY A 82 3.73 0.78 -14.74
N VAL A 83 3.20 1.21 -13.59
CA VAL A 83 2.12 2.18 -13.47
C VAL A 83 2.67 3.42 -12.74
N PRO A 84 3.11 4.45 -13.49
CA PRO A 84 3.68 5.65 -12.89
C PRO A 84 2.69 6.31 -11.92
N ALA A 85 3.20 6.73 -10.77
CA ALA A 85 2.39 7.32 -9.71
C ALA A 85 3.20 8.32 -8.88
N GLU A 86 2.49 9.29 -8.31
CA GLU A 86 3.06 10.30 -7.42
C GLU A 86 3.06 9.78 -5.97
N ALA A 87 4.24 9.82 -5.34
CA ALA A 87 4.38 9.39 -3.95
C ALA A 87 3.93 10.49 -2.98
N ARG A 88 3.21 10.09 -1.93
CA ARG A 88 2.82 10.97 -0.83
C ARG A 88 2.81 10.26 0.51
N ARG A 89 2.84 11.06 1.57
CA ARG A 89 2.54 10.59 2.93
C ARG A 89 1.14 9.95 2.95
N ALA A 90 1.04 8.82 3.63
CA ALA A 90 -0.23 8.23 4.04
C ALA A 90 -0.27 8.06 5.55
N ASN A 91 -1.46 8.18 6.13
CA ASN A 91 -1.66 7.91 7.55
C ASN A 91 -1.86 6.42 7.75
N PHE A 92 -1.08 5.83 8.66
CA PHE A 92 -1.24 4.44 9.06
C PHE A 92 -1.07 4.36 10.57
N SER A 93 -2.03 3.70 11.24
CA SER A 93 -2.15 3.79 12.69
C SER A 93 -0.86 3.35 13.39
N GLY A 94 -0.28 4.24 14.20
CA GLY A 94 0.87 3.93 15.05
C GLY A 94 2.23 3.85 14.35
N GLY A 95 2.32 4.08 13.05
CA GLY A 95 3.60 4.01 12.34
C GLY A 95 3.70 4.93 11.13
N TRP A 96 4.22 4.42 10.02
CA TRP A 96 4.54 5.20 8.82
C TRP A 96 3.92 4.55 7.58
N ALA A 97 3.61 5.37 6.57
CA ALA A 97 3.20 4.87 5.27
C ALA A 97 3.50 5.84 4.14
N VAL A 98 3.83 5.29 2.98
CA VAL A 98 3.92 6.00 1.72
C VAL A 98 2.93 5.37 0.75
N ALA A 99 2.04 6.19 0.22
CA ALA A 99 1.10 5.83 -0.83
C ALA A 99 1.56 6.41 -2.15
N PHE A 100 1.23 5.72 -3.24
CA PHE A 100 1.46 6.16 -4.60
C PHE A 100 0.09 6.36 -5.26
N ASP A 101 -0.16 7.57 -5.71
CA ASP A 101 -1.40 7.98 -6.37
C ASP A 101 -1.17 8.01 -7.89
N THR A 102 -2.03 7.34 -8.66
CA THR A 102 -2.08 7.54 -10.12
C THR A 102 -3.00 8.73 -10.42
N GLU A 103 -3.10 9.15 -11.69
CA GLU A 103 -4.06 10.19 -12.10
C GLU A 103 -5.51 9.82 -11.77
N GLU A 104 -5.83 8.53 -11.83
CA GLU A 104 -7.20 8.01 -11.68
C GLU A 104 -7.48 7.47 -10.27
N VAL A 105 -6.45 6.91 -9.61
CA VAL A 105 -6.61 6.11 -8.39
C VAL A 105 -5.72 6.65 -7.28
N ARG A 106 -6.35 7.22 -6.24
CA ARG A 106 -5.66 7.58 -5.00
C ARG A 106 -5.34 6.34 -4.18
N SER A 107 -4.16 6.33 -3.57
CA SER A 107 -3.57 5.18 -2.89
C SER A 107 -3.59 3.94 -3.79
N ALA A 108 -3.29 4.11 -5.09
CA ALA A 108 -3.27 3.02 -6.07
C ALA A 108 -2.43 1.84 -5.54
N TYR A 109 -1.33 2.15 -4.88
CA TYR A 109 -0.54 1.19 -4.12
C TYR A 109 0.27 1.88 -3.02
N GLY A 110 0.99 1.09 -2.23
CA GLY A 110 1.96 1.65 -1.29
C GLY A 110 2.49 0.64 -0.28
N VAL A 111 3.28 1.17 0.65
CA VAL A 111 3.99 0.41 1.69
C VAL A 111 3.85 1.12 3.04
N ALA A 112 3.69 0.33 4.11
CA ALA A 112 3.53 0.84 5.46
C ALA A 112 4.16 -0.08 6.52
N GLY A 113 4.55 0.54 7.64
CA GLY A 113 4.84 -0.14 8.90
C GLY A 113 3.87 0.35 9.98
N PRO A 114 2.96 -0.48 10.52
CA PRO A 114 1.95 -0.13 11.54
C PRO A 114 2.49 0.16 12.95
N GLY A 115 3.80 0.22 13.15
CA GLY A 115 4.39 0.15 14.49
C GLY A 115 4.71 -1.28 14.90
N ILE A 116 4.91 -1.52 16.20
CA ILE A 116 5.09 -2.85 16.77
C ILE A 116 3.82 -3.23 17.53
N ILE A 117 3.29 -4.40 17.22
CA ILE A 117 2.28 -5.07 18.05
C ILE A 117 2.89 -6.32 18.68
N ASP A 118 2.48 -6.71 19.88
CA ASP A 118 3.08 -7.85 20.59
C ASP A 118 3.02 -9.17 19.80
N ALA A 119 1.95 -9.35 19.02
CA ALA A 119 1.77 -10.47 18.11
C ALA A 119 2.90 -10.58 17.06
N ASP A 120 3.63 -9.49 16.80
CA ASP A 120 4.75 -9.51 15.87
C ASP A 120 5.99 -10.21 16.43
N ARG A 121 6.11 -10.34 17.75
CA ARG A 121 7.24 -11.04 18.39
C ARG A 121 6.98 -12.53 18.60
N ALA A 122 5.76 -13.01 18.30
CA ALA A 122 5.41 -14.41 18.48
C ALA A 122 6.11 -15.31 17.47
N ASP A 123 6.47 -16.53 17.88
CA ASP A 123 6.98 -17.57 16.99
C ASP A 123 5.91 -18.07 16.01
N GLY A 124 6.34 -18.79 14.97
CA GLY A 124 5.43 -19.46 14.02
C GLY A 124 4.73 -18.53 13.03
N GLN A 125 5.26 -17.32 12.81
CA GLN A 125 4.67 -16.32 11.91
C GLN A 125 4.44 -16.85 10.49
N ALA A 126 5.35 -17.66 9.94
CA ALA A 126 5.21 -18.23 8.61
C ALA A 126 3.97 -19.15 8.52
N SER A 127 3.82 -20.08 9.48
CA SER A 127 2.65 -20.96 9.55
C SER A 127 1.36 -20.17 9.78
N ARG A 128 1.40 -19.13 10.63
CA ARG A 128 0.27 -18.24 10.87
C ARG A 128 -0.20 -17.58 9.57
N LEU A 129 0.72 -16.98 8.80
CA LEU A 129 0.37 -16.31 7.54
C LEU A 129 -0.10 -17.31 6.48
N LYS A 130 0.53 -18.49 6.36
CA LYS A 130 0.08 -19.57 5.44
C LYS A 130 -1.35 -20.04 5.72
N ASN A 131 -1.75 -20.07 7.00
CA ASN A 131 -3.09 -20.50 7.39
C ASN A 131 -4.12 -19.36 7.32
N GLN A 132 -3.67 -18.12 7.44
CA GLN A 132 -4.53 -16.94 7.45
C GLN A 132 -4.88 -16.48 6.04
N TRP A 133 -3.91 -16.47 5.12
CA TRP A 133 -4.04 -15.83 3.82
C TRP A 133 -4.22 -16.85 2.69
N PRO A 134 -4.95 -16.50 1.62
CA PRO A 134 -5.16 -17.38 0.47
C PRO A 134 -3.88 -17.62 -0.34
N HIS A 135 -2.95 -16.67 -0.33
CA HIS A 135 -1.66 -16.78 -1.00
C HIS A 135 -0.50 -16.54 -0.03
N PHE A 136 0.64 -17.15 -0.34
CA PHE A 136 1.87 -17.03 0.43
C PHE A 136 3.08 -17.05 -0.51
N VAL A 137 4.06 -16.19 -0.26
CA VAL A 137 5.29 -16.09 -1.05
C VAL A 137 6.50 -15.84 -0.17
N GLU A 138 7.63 -16.45 -0.50
CA GLU A 138 8.94 -16.14 0.09
C GLU A 138 9.56 -14.94 -0.65
N LEU A 139 10.21 -14.03 0.08
CA LEU A 139 10.77 -12.79 -0.45
C LEU A 139 12.29 -12.86 -0.38
N SER A 140 12.92 -13.38 -1.44
CA SER A 140 14.37 -13.67 -1.50
C SER A 140 15.25 -12.44 -1.30
N ASP A 141 14.79 -11.27 -1.72
CA ASP A 141 15.61 -10.06 -1.83
C ASP A 141 15.63 -9.24 -0.52
N LEU A 142 15.07 -9.80 0.55
CA LEU A 142 15.02 -9.24 1.89
C LEU A 142 15.81 -10.13 2.87
N PRO A 143 16.25 -9.60 4.03
CA PRO A 143 16.90 -10.41 5.06
C PRO A 143 16.05 -11.60 5.49
N GLN A 144 16.64 -12.80 5.41
CA GLN A 144 15.92 -14.05 5.66
C GLN A 144 15.76 -14.36 7.17
N PRO A 145 14.67 -15.04 7.57
CA PRO A 145 13.53 -15.44 6.74
C PRO A 145 12.65 -14.23 6.38
N ALA A 146 12.27 -14.11 5.11
CA ALA A 146 11.36 -13.07 4.66
C ALA A 146 10.24 -13.64 3.79
N PHE A 147 9.00 -13.29 4.13
CA PHE A 147 7.82 -13.87 3.50
C PHE A 147 6.60 -12.95 3.63
N ALA A 148 5.62 -13.18 2.76
CA ALA A 148 4.33 -12.50 2.80
C ALA A 148 3.16 -13.48 2.70
N GLY A 149 2.12 -13.22 3.48
CA GLY A 149 0.77 -13.74 3.24
C GLY A 149 -0.08 -12.64 2.62
N TYR A 150 -0.83 -12.94 1.55
CA TYR A 150 -1.57 -11.91 0.81
C TYR A 150 -2.87 -12.41 0.17
N GLY A 151 -3.73 -11.46 -0.17
CA GLY A 151 -5.08 -11.65 -0.69
C GLY A 151 -5.83 -10.34 -0.74
N LEU A 152 -7.16 -10.38 -0.71
CA LEU A 152 -7.97 -9.19 -0.46
C LEU A 152 -7.90 -8.79 1.02
N GLU A 153 -8.05 -7.50 1.28
CA GLU A 153 -8.10 -6.92 2.63
C GLU A 153 -9.05 -7.72 3.54
N GLY A 154 -8.59 -8.00 4.77
CA GLY A 154 -9.26 -8.90 5.70
C GLY A 154 -8.95 -10.39 5.46
N ALA A 155 -7.86 -10.70 4.77
CA ALA A 155 -7.42 -12.06 4.44
C ALA A 155 -8.47 -12.87 3.66
N LYS A 156 -9.21 -12.17 2.79
CA LYS A 156 -10.24 -12.79 1.96
C LYS A 156 -9.62 -13.32 0.66
N PRO A 157 -10.14 -14.44 0.11
CA PRO A 157 -9.78 -14.86 -1.23
C PRO A 157 -10.26 -13.83 -2.26
N TYR A 158 -9.56 -13.79 -3.39
CA TYR A 158 -10.06 -13.14 -4.60
C TYR A 158 -11.36 -13.79 -5.06
N ARG A 159 -12.23 -13.01 -5.70
CA ARG A 159 -13.50 -13.52 -6.23
C ARG A 159 -13.27 -14.28 -7.52
N ASP A 160 -14.02 -15.35 -7.74
CA ASP A 160 -13.89 -16.17 -8.96
C ASP A 160 -14.18 -15.36 -10.24
N GLU A 161 -15.07 -14.37 -10.17
CA GLU A 161 -15.42 -13.52 -11.32
C GLU A 161 -14.34 -12.48 -11.65
N VAL A 162 -13.52 -12.11 -10.65
CA VAL A 162 -12.45 -11.11 -10.76
C VAL A 162 -11.20 -11.68 -10.08
N PRO A 163 -10.55 -12.69 -10.70
CA PRO A 163 -9.49 -13.46 -10.04
C PRO A 163 -8.22 -12.66 -9.76
N ASP A 164 -8.07 -11.49 -10.38
CA ASP A 164 -6.99 -10.55 -10.13
C ASP A 164 -7.38 -9.45 -9.10
N GLY A 165 -8.64 -9.40 -8.64
CA GLY A 165 -9.09 -8.43 -7.63
C GLY A 165 -8.89 -6.97 -8.01
N VAL A 166 -8.91 -6.67 -9.31
CA VAL A 166 -8.84 -5.29 -9.80
C VAL A 166 -10.09 -4.55 -9.32
N GLY A 167 -9.91 -3.33 -8.81
CA GLY A 167 -11.00 -2.61 -8.16
C GLY A 167 -11.14 -2.91 -6.66
N ASP A 168 -10.58 -4.03 -6.19
CA ASP A 168 -10.55 -4.39 -4.78
C ASP A 168 -9.23 -3.96 -4.11
N ASN A 169 -9.23 -3.87 -2.78
CA ASN A 169 -8.02 -3.63 -2.01
C ASN A 169 -7.26 -4.95 -1.81
N SER A 170 -6.24 -5.21 -2.63
CA SER A 170 -5.28 -6.27 -2.36
C SER A 170 -4.30 -5.83 -1.28
N LEU A 171 -3.99 -6.74 -0.34
CA LEU A 171 -3.14 -6.46 0.81
C LEU A 171 -2.23 -7.65 1.12
N ALA A 172 -0.99 -7.35 1.48
CA ALA A 172 0.00 -8.32 1.93
C ALA A 172 0.52 -7.94 3.32
N TYR A 173 0.62 -8.95 4.19
CA TYR A 173 1.37 -8.86 5.46
C TYR A 173 2.74 -9.48 5.28
N ILE A 174 3.78 -8.71 5.54
CA ILE A 174 5.17 -9.09 5.27
C ILE A 174 5.94 -9.20 6.59
N ARG A 175 6.78 -10.23 6.67
CA ARG A 175 7.75 -10.46 7.74
C ARG A 175 9.15 -10.45 7.16
N VAL A 176 10.08 -9.86 7.89
CA VAL A 176 11.50 -9.79 7.51
C VAL A 176 12.36 -10.26 8.68
N GLY A 177 13.38 -11.06 8.37
CA GLY A 177 14.31 -11.61 9.35
C GLY A 177 15.04 -10.52 10.11
N GLY A 178 15.30 -10.78 11.40
CA GLY A 178 15.97 -9.82 12.29
C GLY A 178 15.10 -8.64 12.72
N GLN A 179 13.82 -8.59 12.34
CA GLN A 179 12.92 -7.48 12.65
C GLN A 179 11.62 -7.98 13.30
N ALA A 180 11.13 -7.25 14.30
CA ALA A 180 9.93 -7.59 15.08
C ALA A 180 8.66 -6.90 14.54
N CYS A 181 8.55 -6.78 13.22
CA CYS A 181 7.61 -5.85 12.57
C CYS A 181 6.81 -6.59 11.50
N THR A 182 5.52 -6.32 11.42
CA THR A 182 4.70 -6.70 10.27
C THR A 182 4.53 -5.51 9.34
N TYR A 183 4.99 -5.61 8.10
CA TYR A 183 4.76 -4.56 7.09
C TYR A 183 3.51 -4.85 6.29
N ASN A 184 2.93 -3.78 5.74
CA ASN A 184 1.79 -3.85 4.84
C ASN A 184 2.22 -3.34 3.47
N VAL A 185 1.91 -4.08 2.42
CA VAL A 185 1.95 -3.59 1.03
C VAL A 185 0.59 -3.82 0.43
N TRP A 186 0.06 -2.82 -0.23
CA TRP A 186 -1.26 -2.90 -0.85
C TRP A 186 -1.22 -2.49 -2.31
N SER A 187 -2.21 -2.96 -3.05
CA SER A 187 -2.51 -2.48 -4.40
C SER A 187 -4.00 -2.54 -4.68
N ARG A 188 -4.52 -1.49 -5.32
CA ARG A 188 -5.88 -1.39 -5.87
C ARG A 188 -5.90 -1.69 -7.37
N LEU A 189 -4.72 -1.97 -7.94
CA LEU A 189 -4.50 -2.23 -9.37
C LEU A 189 -4.54 -3.72 -9.70
N GLY A 190 -4.66 -4.59 -8.69
CA GLY A 190 -4.82 -6.03 -8.83
C GLY A 190 -3.73 -6.86 -8.13
N ARG A 191 -3.94 -8.17 -8.13
CA ARG A 191 -3.06 -9.17 -7.51
C ARG A 191 -1.73 -9.23 -8.23
N ALA A 192 -1.74 -9.31 -9.57
CA ALA A 192 -0.51 -9.33 -10.36
C ALA A 192 0.36 -8.10 -10.05
N HIS A 193 -0.25 -6.91 -9.95
CA HIS A 193 0.46 -5.71 -9.56
C HIS A 193 1.04 -5.82 -8.14
N LEU A 194 0.26 -6.29 -7.15
CA LEU A 194 0.76 -6.53 -5.79
C LEU A 194 1.96 -7.50 -5.78
N GLU A 195 1.92 -8.58 -6.55
CA GLU A 195 3.01 -9.57 -6.62
C GLU A 195 4.30 -8.96 -7.17
N VAL A 196 4.19 -8.07 -8.17
CA VAL A 196 5.32 -7.27 -8.67
C VAL A 196 5.91 -6.38 -7.58
N LEU A 197 5.06 -5.68 -6.83
CA LEU A 197 5.51 -4.82 -5.74
C LEU A 197 6.25 -5.63 -4.67
N LEU A 198 5.73 -6.80 -4.29
CA LEU A 198 6.34 -7.69 -3.31
C LEU A 198 7.75 -8.15 -3.74
N GLN A 199 7.92 -8.50 -5.01
CA GLN A 199 9.23 -8.90 -5.56
C GLN A 199 10.21 -7.71 -5.67
N SER A 200 9.69 -6.48 -5.76
CA SER A 200 10.50 -5.26 -5.82
C SER A 200 10.98 -4.75 -4.45
N LEU A 201 10.53 -5.34 -3.34
CA LEU A 201 10.84 -4.83 -2.01
C LEU A 201 12.33 -4.90 -1.69
N ARG A 202 12.86 -3.83 -1.08
CA ARG A 202 14.20 -3.77 -0.50
C ARG A 202 14.14 -3.14 0.89
N LEU A 203 15.19 -3.35 1.69
CA LEU A 203 15.41 -2.52 2.87
C LEU A 203 15.63 -1.07 2.45
N GLY A 204 14.92 -0.15 3.10
CA GLY A 204 15.11 1.28 2.93
C GLY A 204 16.29 1.79 3.76
N ALA A 205 16.79 2.97 3.38
CA ALA A 205 17.88 3.61 4.09
C ALA A 205 17.41 4.20 5.44
N THR A 206 18.29 4.13 6.45
CA THR A 206 18.00 4.57 7.83
C THR A 206 18.71 5.87 8.24
N GLU A 207 19.69 6.33 7.46
CA GLU A 207 20.47 7.56 7.73
C GLU A 207 20.11 8.69 6.78
#